data_AF-A0A939W8V8-F1
#
_entry.id   AF-A0A939W8V8-F1
#
_cell.length_a   1.000
_cell.length_b   1.000
_cell.length_c   1.000
_cell.angle_alpha   90.00
_cell.angle_beta   90.00
_cell.angle_gamma   90.00
#
_symmetry.space_group_name_H-M   'P 1'
#
loop_
_entity.id
_entity.type
_entity.pdbx_description
1 polymer ?
#
loop_
_entity_poly.entity_id
_entity_poly.type
_entity_poly.pdbx_seq_one_letter_code
_entity_poly.pdbx_strand_id
1 'polypeptide(L)' 'MIGAIIGDMAGSRFEHHPHRAGIDPLGFPLFTGQSRFTDDTVMSIAVSQALMDAAGDPDRLREACALRFKEYGRRYPAAG' A
#
# COMPACT_ATOMS: atom_id res chain seq x y z
N MET A 1 9.40 2.36 4.72
CA MET A 1 8.13 2.57 3.98
C MET A 1 8.32 2.96 2.52
N ILE A 2 9.21 3.90 2.17
CA ILE A 2 9.35 4.38 0.77
C ILE A 2 9.53 3.26 -0.26
N GLY A 3 10.43 2.29 -0.01
CA GLY A 3 10.64 1.17 -0.94
C GLY A 3 9.41 0.28 -1.12
N ALA A 4 8.60 0.09 -0.07
CA ALA A 4 7.35 -0.68 -0.15
C ALA A 4 6.29 0.07 -0.97
N ILE A 5 6.18 1.40 -0.80
CA ILE A 5 5.29 2.25 -1.60
C ILE A 5 5.71 2.24 -3.07
N ILE A 6 7.01 2.32 -3.35
CA ILE A 6 7.53 2.22 -4.72
C ILE A 6 7.21 0.84 -5.32
N GLY A 7 7.37 -0.23 -4.55
CA GLY A 7 7.05 -1.59 -4.96
C GLY A 7 5.56 -1.78 -5.29
N ASP A 8 4.68 -1.29 -4.42
CA ASP A 8 3.23 -1.24 -4.64
C ASP A 8 2.90 -0.50 -5.94
N MET A 9 3.36 0.75 -6.09
CA MET A 9 3.10 1.54 -7.29
C MET A 9 3.61 0.88 -8.59
N ALA A 10 4.80 0.29 -8.55
CA ALA A 10 5.39 -0.39 -9.70
C ALA A 10 4.67 -1.72 -10.04
N GLY A 11 4.18 -2.42 -9.01
CA GLY A 11 3.47 -3.70 -9.11
C GLY A 11 2.01 -3.57 -9.55
N SER A 12 1.32 -2.50 -9.16
CA SER A 12 -0.13 -2.28 -9.34
C SER A 12 -0.66 -2.58 -10.74
N ARG A 13 0.08 -2.21 -11.79
CA ARG A 13 -0.32 -2.44 -13.19
C ARG A 13 -0.46 -3.92 -13.58
N PHE A 14 0.15 -4.84 -12.83
CA PHE A 14 0.19 -6.27 -13.13
C PHE A 14 -0.84 -7.09 -12.34
N GLU A 15 -1.52 -6.51 -11.34
CA GLU A 15 -2.46 -7.24 -10.47
C GLU A 15 -3.63 -7.88 -11.23
N HIS A 16 -4.14 -7.20 -12.25
CA HIS A 16 -5.26 -7.69 -13.07
C HIS A 16 -4.83 -8.23 -14.44
N HIS A 17 -3.57 -8.03 -14.81
CA HIS A 17 -3.01 -8.45 -16.10
C HIS A 17 -1.61 -9.05 -15.87
N PRO A 18 -1.54 -10.33 -15.48
CA PRO A 18 -0.27 -10.98 -15.21
C PRO A 18 0.61 -10.92 -16.45
N HIS A 19 1.79 -10.32 -16.34
CA HIS A 19 2.74 -10.27 -17.44
C HIS A 19 3.31 -11.68 -17.67
N ARG A 20 2.81 -12.38 -18.69
CA ARG A 20 3.25 -13.75 -19.03
C ARG A 20 4.45 -13.79 -20.00
N ALA A 21 4.84 -12.64 -20.56
CA ALA A 21 6.00 -12.52 -21.44
C ALA A 21 7.23 -12.04 -20.65
N GLY A 22 8.41 -12.57 -21.00
CA GLY A 22 9.67 -12.43 -20.26
C GLY A 22 9.98 -11.01 -19.80
N ILE A 23 10.43 -10.91 -18.54
CA ILE A 23 10.95 -9.66 -17.97
C ILE A 23 12.23 -9.35 -18.74
N ASP A 24 12.25 -8.25 -19.49
CA ASP A 24 13.49 -7.65 -19.96
C ASP A 24 14.17 -6.97 -18.76
N PRO A 25 15.26 -7.53 -18.21
CA PRO A 25 15.92 -6.96 -17.04
C PRO A 25 16.52 -5.57 -17.30
N LEU A 26 16.68 -5.17 -18.56
CA LEU A 26 17.21 -3.87 -18.98
C LEU A 26 16.11 -2.89 -19.42
N GLY A 27 14.88 -3.37 -19.63
CA GLY A 27 13.78 -2.63 -20.27
C GLY A 27 12.50 -2.49 -19.44
N PHE A 28 12.56 -2.71 -18.12
CA PHE A 28 11.38 -2.60 -17.26
C PHE A 28 11.17 -1.17 -16.73
N PRO A 29 10.20 -0.38 -17.25
CA PRO A 29 9.91 0.93 -16.68
C PRO A 29 9.26 0.75 -15.32
N LEU A 30 9.91 1.27 -14.27
CA LEU A 30 9.44 1.14 -12.88
C LEU A 30 8.09 1.85 -12.66
N PHE A 31 7.88 2.98 -13.34
CA PHE A 31 6.64 3.74 -13.31
C PHE A 31 6.12 3.96 -14.73
N THR A 32 4.80 3.84 -14.89
CA THR A 32 4.09 4.27 -16.11
C THR A 32 2.87 5.09 -15.72
N GLY A 33 2.15 5.65 -16.70
CA GLY A 33 0.87 6.32 -16.44
C GLY A 33 -0.22 5.42 -15.85
N GLN A 34 0.01 4.10 -15.78
CA GLN A 34 -0.89 3.13 -15.15
C GLN A 34 -0.48 2.79 -13.70
N SER A 35 0.71 3.21 -13.26
CA SER A 35 1.18 2.98 -11.90
C SER A 35 0.38 3.84 -10.91
N ARG A 36 -0.21 3.20 -9.90
CA ARG A 36 -0.93 3.86 -8.80
C ARG A 36 -0.59 3.16 -7.49
N PHE A 37 -0.67 3.88 -6.37
CA PHE A 37 -0.64 3.21 -5.07
C PHE A 37 -1.93 2.40 -4.89
N THR A 38 -1.86 1.34 -4.09
CA THR A 38 -3.01 0.47 -3.83
C THR A 38 -3.40 0.46 -2.35
N ASP A 39 -4.33 -0.42 -1.98
CA ASP A 39 -4.69 -0.65 -0.59
C ASP A 39 -3.48 -1.07 0.27
N ASP A 40 -2.43 -1.67 -0.30
CA ASP A 40 -1.18 -1.98 0.40
C ASP A 40 -0.53 -0.72 1.01
N THR A 41 -0.35 0.34 0.21
CA THR A 41 0.17 1.63 0.71
C THR A 41 -0.81 2.26 1.70
N VAL A 42 -2.11 2.25 1.39
CA VAL A 42 -3.13 2.88 2.24
C VAL A 42 -3.18 2.23 3.63
N MET A 43 -3.19 0.89 3.70
CA MET A 43 -3.19 0.14 4.96
C MET A 43 -1.85 0.27 5.69
N SER A 44 -0.72 0.31 4.97
CA SER A 44 0.59 0.57 5.59
C SER A 44 0.65 1.92 6.31
N ILE A 45 0.09 2.98 5.70
CA ILE A 45 -0.01 4.30 6.33
C ILE A 45 -0.98 4.24 7.52
N ALA A 46 -2.10 3.52 7.40
CA ALA A 46 -3.04 3.34 8.51
C ALA A 46 -2.37 2.65 9.73
N VAL A 47 -1.53 1.63 9.51
CA VAL A 47 -0.70 1.01 10.57
C VAL A 47 0.26 2.04 11.15
N SER A 48 0.95 2.82 10.31
CA SER A 48 1.89 3.84 10.79
C SER A 48 1.20 4.86 11.70
N GLN A 49 -0.01 5.30 11.35
CA GLN A 49 -0.80 6.21 12.19
C GLN A 49 -1.24 5.54 13.50
N ALA A 50 -1.70 4.29 13.44
CA ALA A 50 -2.10 3.54 14.62
C ALA A 50 -0.95 3.35 15.61
N LEU A 51 0.27 3.12 15.12
CA LEU A 51 1.48 3.05 15.96
C LEU A 51 1.77 4.38 16.67
N MET A 52 1.59 5.52 15.97
CA MET A 52 1.74 6.84 16.59
C MET A 52 0.67 7.10 17.65
N ASP A 53 -0.59 6.74 17.37
CA ASP A 53 -1.70 6.93 18.30
C ASP A 53 -1.59 6.04 19.55
N ALA A 54 -1.06 4.83 19.39
CA ALA A 54 -0.80 3.90 20.47
C ALA A 54 0.34 4.39 21.39
N ALA A 55 1.23 5.25 20.89
CA ALA A 55 2.33 5.84 21.67
C ALA A 55 3.18 4.80 22.44
N GLY A 56 3.38 3.62 21.84
CA GLY A 56 4.14 2.51 22.43
C GLY A 56 3.34 1.60 23.37
N ASP A 57 2.05 1.85 23.57
CA ASP A 57 1.14 1.01 24.36
C ASP A 57 0.56 -0.14 23.49
N PRO A 58 0.94 -1.41 23.74
CA PRO A 58 0.46 -2.55 22.95
C PRO A 58 -1.06 -2.79 23.09
N ASP A 59 -1.66 -2.45 24.24
CA ASP A 59 -3.08 -2.69 24.49
C ASP A 59 -3.95 -1.76 23.64
N ARG A 60 -3.46 -0.53 23.41
CA ARG A 60 -4.11 0.49 22.56
C ARG A 60 -3.90 0.23 21.07
N LEU A 61 -2.82 -0.45 20.69
CA LEU A 61 -2.46 -0.65 19.28
C LEU A 61 -3.56 -1.38 18.51
N ARG A 62 -4.18 -2.41 19.10
CA ARG A 62 -5.23 -3.18 18.42
C ARG A 62 -6.43 -2.30 18.04
N GLU A 63 -6.90 -1.49 18.99
CA GLU A 63 -8.05 -0.61 18.77
C GLU A 63 -7.70 0.51 17.77
N ALA A 64 -6.52 1.11 17.90
CA ALA A 64 -6.01 2.12 16.97
C ALA A 64 -5.92 1.56 15.54
N CYS A 65 -5.38 0.35 15.34
CA CYS A 65 -5.34 -0.29 14.03
C CYS A 65 -6.74 -0.48 13.44
N ALA A 66 -7.68 -1.02 14.22
CA ALA A 66 -9.05 -1.23 13.74
C ALA A 66 -9.75 0.09 13.35
N LEU A 67 -9.53 1.16 14.12
CA LEU A 67 -10.05 2.48 13.82
C LEU A 67 -9.44 3.04 12.53
N ARG A 68 -8.11 3.04 12.43
CA ARG A 68 -7.39 3.61 11.29
C ARG A 68 -7.62 2.83 10.00
N PHE A 69 -7.73 1.50 10.05
CA PHE A 69 -8.04 0.70 8.87
C PHE A 69 -9.42 1.07 8.30
N LYS A 70 -10.43 1.20 9.16
CA LYS A 70 -11.77 1.63 8.73
C LYS A 70 -11.77 3.06 8.20
N GLU A 71 -11.05 3.97 8.84
CA GLU A 71 -10.95 5.36 8.39
C GLU A 71 -10.29 5.46 7.01
N TYR A 72 -9.11 4.87 6.84
CA TYR A 72 -8.34 4.94 5.60
C TYR A 72 -9.01 4.15 4.48
N GLY A 73 -9.59 2.98 4.75
CA GLY A 73 -10.36 2.22 3.76
C GLY A 73 -11.57 2.99 3.24
N ARG A 74 -12.28 3.73 4.11
CA ARG A 74 -13.38 4.61 3.69
C ARG A 74 -12.91 5.85 2.92
N ARG A 75 -11.73 6.36 3.26
CA ARG A 75 -11.13 7.54 2.61
C ARG A 75 -10.62 7.23 1.20
N TYR A 76 -10.15 6.01 0.97
CA TYR A 76 -9.61 5.56 -0.32
C TYR A 76 -10.34 4.31 -0.84
N PRO A 77 -11.65 4.41 -1.17
CA PRO A 77 -12.47 3.26 -1.51
C PRO A 77 -12.15 2.60 -2.86
N ALA A 78 -11.27 3.22 -3.67
CA ALA A 78 -10.87 2.75 -5.00
C ALA A 78 -9.36 2.43 -5.08
N ALA A 79 -8.69 2.28 -3.94
CA ALA A 79 -7.26 1.94 -3.92
C ALA A 79 -7.01 0.48 -4.34
N GLY A 80 -8.00 -0.41 -4.22
CA GLY A 80 -7.95 -1.81 -4.64
C GLY A 80 -9.34 -2.34 -4.92
#